data_AF-A0A534QXV0-F1
#
_entry.id   AF-A0A534QXV0-F1
#
_cell.length_a   1.000
_cell.length_b   1.000
_cell.length_c   1.000
_cell.angle_alpha   90.00
_cell.angle_beta   90.00
_cell.angle_gamma   90.00
#
_symmetry.space_group_name_H-M   'P 1'
#
loop_
_entity.id
_entity.type
_entity.pdbx_description
1 polymer ?
#
loop_
_entity_poly.entity_id
_entity_poly.type
_entity_poly.pdbx_seq_one_letter_code
_entity_poly.pdbx_strand_id
1 'polypeptide(L)'
;RLAALTMVNVPLAFVGGIAALFLGAGGRLSLGAIVGFVTVFGITIRNGIVLVAHFQHVEREHGGPLAARELVVAAADRLAPILMTALVTGIALVPLLALGGRAGGEIEQPMALVIVGGLVTSTCLNLFVVPLCYARAVVPSADALPTRL
;
A
#
# COMPACT_ATOMS: atom_id res chain seq x y z
N ARG A 1 10.52 -5.39 13.85
CA ARG A 1 11.05 -5.55 12.46
C ARG A 1 9.95 -5.44 11.39
N LEU A 2 8.85 -6.20 11.49
CA LEU A 2 7.74 -6.14 10.52
C LEU A 2 7.06 -4.76 10.42
N ALA A 3 6.86 -4.07 11.56
CA ALA A 3 6.30 -2.72 11.57
C ALA A 3 7.15 -1.66 10.82
N ALA A 4 8.47 -1.85 10.76
CA ALA A 4 9.37 -0.94 10.04
C ALA A 4 9.23 -1.13 8.51
N LEU A 5 9.04 -2.37 8.05
CA LEU A 5 8.78 -2.69 6.65
C LEU A 5 7.45 -2.08 6.18
N THR A 6 6.41 -2.11 7.02
CA THR A 6 5.11 -1.52 6.67
C THR A 6 5.14 0.01 6.69
N MET A 7 5.96 0.61 7.56
CA MET A 7 6.10 2.07 7.65
C MET A 7 6.79 2.70 6.44
N VAL A 8 7.57 1.92 5.67
CA VAL A 8 8.15 2.37 4.38
C VAL A 8 7.07 2.69 3.32
N ASN A 9 5.88 2.09 3.42
CA ASN A 9 4.79 2.40 2.49
C ASN A 9 4.29 3.84 2.62
N VAL A 10 4.39 4.43 3.82
CA VAL A 10 3.92 5.80 4.09
C VAL A 10 4.68 6.83 3.23
N PRO A 11 6.00 7.02 3.37
CA PRO A 11 6.71 8.01 2.56
C PRO A 11 6.59 7.73 1.06
N LEU A 12 6.48 6.47 0.66
CA LEU A 12 6.32 6.14 -0.76
C LEU A 12 4.94 6.52 -1.32
N ALA A 13 3.88 6.38 -0.53
CA ALA A 13 2.56 6.86 -0.89
C ALA A 13 2.56 8.39 -1.10
N PHE A 14 3.33 9.13 -0.29
CA PHE A 14 3.52 10.57 -0.50
C PHE A 14 4.24 10.87 -1.81
N VAL A 15 5.31 10.13 -2.15
CA VAL A 15 6.02 10.30 -3.42
C VAL A 15 5.06 10.12 -4.61
N GLY A 16 4.21 9.10 -4.56
CA GLY A 16 3.17 8.87 -5.56
C GLY A 16 2.16 10.02 -5.68
N GLY A 17 1.70 10.54 -4.54
CA GLY A 17 0.79 11.68 -4.50
C GLY A 17 1.42 12.97 -5.04
N ILE A 18 2.69 13.23 -4.69
CA ILE A 18 3.47 14.37 -5.21
C ILE A 18 3.65 14.22 -6.72
N ALA A 19 4.09 13.06 -7.20
CA ALA A 19 4.29 12.81 -8.62
C ALA A 19 2.99 13.01 -9.42
N ALA A 20 1.86 12.49 -8.94
CA ALA A 20 0.56 12.70 -9.57
C ALA A 20 0.15 14.18 -9.59
N LEU A 21 0.33 14.91 -8.49
CA LEU A 21 0.06 16.34 -8.43
C LEU A 21 0.90 17.14 -9.45
N PHE A 22 2.18 16.80 -9.58
CA PHE A 22 3.07 17.44 -10.56
C PHE A 22 2.65 17.14 -12.01
N LEU A 23 2.31 15.89 -12.31
CA LEU A 23 1.94 15.46 -13.66
C LEU A 23 0.53 15.94 -14.09
N GLY A 24 -0.44 15.99 -13.17
CA GLY A 24 -1.83 16.27 -13.50
C GLY A 24 -2.32 17.69 -13.19
N ALA A 25 -1.71 18.38 -12.23
CA ALA A 25 -2.12 19.73 -11.80
C ALA A 25 -0.98 20.76 -11.85
N GLY A 26 0.14 20.42 -12.50
CA GLY A 26 1.30 21.31 -12.64
C GLY A 26 1.98 21.65 -11.32
N GLY A 27 1.85 20.81 -10.29
CA GLY A 27 2.50 21.01 -8.99
C GLY A 27 1.84 22.06 -8.10
N ARG A 28 0.60 22.47 -8.39
CA ARG A 28 -0.13 23.44 -7.58
C ARG A 28 -0.54 22.83 -6.24
N LEU A 29 0.12 23.25 -5.16
CA LEU A 29 -0.24 22.87 -3.80
C LEU A 29 -1.45 23.71 -3.34
N SER A 30 -2.65 23.12 -3.39
CA SER A 30 -3.89 23.74 -2.91
C SER A 30 -4.31 23.16 -1.55
N LEU A 31 -5.31 23.77 -0.90
CA LEU A 31 -5.94 23.19 0.30
C LEU A 31 -6.45 21.76 0.06
N GLY A 32 -7.00 21.51 -1.13
CA GLY A 32 -7.46 20.17 -1.52
C GLY A 32 -6.31 19.17 -1.64
N ALA A 33 -5.17 19.58 -2.18
CA ALA A 33 -3.97 18.73 -2.22
C ALA A 33 -3.54 18.30 -0.81
N ILE A 34 -3.53 19.22 0.15
CA ILE A 34 -3.17 18.95 1.55
C ILE A 34 -4.15 17.94 2.16
N VAL A 35 -5.46 18.15 1.99
CA VAL A 35 -6.48 17.20 2.45
C VAL A 35 -6.27 15.82 1.81
N GLY A 36 -5.97 15.78 0.51
CA GLY A 36 -5.65 14.55 -0.20
C GLY A 36 -4.44 13.80 0.39
N PHE A 37 -3.36 14.50 0.74
CA PHE A 37 -2.20 13.90 1.40
C PHE A 37 -2.55 13.34 2.78
N VAL A 38 -3.37 14.05 3.57
CA VAL A 38 -3.85 13.56 4.86
C VAL A 38 -4.71 12.31 4.70
N THR A 39 -5.56 12.26 3.68
CA THR A 39 -6.36 11.06 3.35
C THR A 39 -5.47 9.88 2.99
N VAL A 40 -4.48 10.06 2.12
CA VAL A 40 -3.51 9.00 1.76
C VAL A 40 -2.76 8.52 2.99
N PHE A 41 -2.29 9.43 3.84
CA PHE A 41 -1.61 9.08 5.09
C PHE A 41 -2.49 8.19 5.98
N GLY A 42 -3.75 8.57 6.19
CA GLY A 42 -4.70 7.79 6.98
C GLY A 42 -4.96 6.39 6.39
N ILE A 43 -5.17 6.30 5.08
CA ILE A 43 -5.39 5.01 4.40
C ILE A 43 -4.14 4.12 4.52
N THR A 44 -2.96 4.67 4.27
CA THR A 44 -1.70 3.91 4.31
C THR A 44 -1.37 3.45 5.73
N ILE A 45 -1.58 4.28 6.75
CA ILE A 45 -1.41 3.87 8.15
C ILE A 45 -2.39 2.76 8.52
N ARG A 46 -3.68 2.92 8.16
CA ARG A 46 -4.69 1.89 8.43
C ARG A 46 -4.28 0.55 7.81
N ASN A 47 -3.83 0.57 6.56
CA ASN A 47 -3.36 -0.62 5.87
C ASN A 47 -2.13 -1.25 6.58
N GLY A 48 -1.20 -0.41 7.03
CA GLY A 48 -0.03 -0.87 7.81
C GLY A 48 -0.40 -1.49 9.16
N ILE A 49 -1.29 -0.86 9.94
CA ILE A 49 -1.75 -1.36 11.24
C ILE A 49 -2.46 -2.71 11.09
N VAL A 50 -3.37 -2.82 10.13
CA VAL A 50 -4.12 -4.07 9.88
C VAL A 50 -3.17 -5.20 9.47
N LEU A 51 -2.13 -4.91 8.68
CA LEU A 51 -1.13 -5.89 8.30
C LEU A 51 -0.30 -6.37 9.49
N VAL A 52 0.16 -5.45 10.35
CA VAL A 52 0.90 -5.81 11.57
C VAL A 52 0.03 -6.61 12.54
N ALA A 53 -1.22 -6.20 12.74
CA ALA A 53 -2.16 -6.91 13.60
C ALA A 53 -2.43 -8.33 13.09
N HIS A 54 -2.51 -8.52 11.76
CA HIS A 54 -2.66 -9.85 11.18
C HIS A 54 -1.43 -10.73 11.42
N PHE A 55 -0.21 -10.21 11.21
CA PHE A 55 1.00 -10.98 11.49
C PHE A 55 1.07 -11.41 12.96
N GLN A 56 0.75 -10.51 13.88
CA GLN A 56 0.70 -10.83 15.32
C GLN A 56 -0.37 -11.88 15.63
N HIS A 57 -1.51 -11.85 14.94
CA HIS A 57 -2.56 -12.85 15.12
C HIS A 57 -2.10 -14.22 14.63
N VAL A 58 -1.52 -14.31 13.43
CA VAL A 58 -1.01 -15.57 12.85
C VAL A 58 0.14 -16.14 13.69
N GLU A 59 1.05 -15.30 14.19
CA GLU A 59 2.15 -15.71 15.09
C GLU A 59 1.64 -16.28 16.41
N ARG A 60 0.55 -15.72 16.96
CA ARG A 60 -0.11 -16.25 18.16
C ARG A 60 -0.80 -17.59 17.90
N GLU A 61 -1.46 -17.74 16.76
CA GLU A 61 -2.12 -19.01 16.40
C GLU A 61 -1.13 -20.14 16.11
N HIS A 62 0.04 -19.83 15.52
CA HIS A 62 1.10 -20.81 15.29
C HIS A 62 1.97 -21.12 16.53
N GLY A 63 1.79 -20.39 17.63
CA GLY A 63 2.51 -20.64 18.88
C GLY A 63 4.01 -20.28 18.85
N GLY A 64 4.45 -19.44 17.91
CA GLY A 64 5.85 -19.08 17.76
C GLY A 64 6.15 -18.25 16.50
N PRO A 65 7.41 -17.82 16.31
CA PRO A 65 7.81 -17.02 15.17
C PRO A 65 7.58 -17.76 13.85
N LEU A 66 6.87 -17.11 12.94
CA LEU A 66 6.49 -17.68 11.65
C LEU A 66 7.70 -17.93 10.75
N ALA A 67 7.69 -19.06 10.04
CA ALA A 67 8.67 -19.33 9.00
C ALA A 67 8.52 -18.32 7.86
N ALA A 68 9.61 -18.07 7.11
CA ALA A 68 9.60 -17.12 5.99
C ALA A 68 8.49 -17.41 4.97
N ARG A 69 8.15 -18.69 4.76
CA ARG A 69 7.06 -19.13 3.87
C ARG A 69 5.67 -18.75 4.40
N GLU A 70 5.45 -18.85 5.71
CA GLU A 70 4.15 -18.54 6.35
C GLU A 70 3.91 -17.02 6.39
N LEU A 71 4.96 -16.24 6.63
CA LEU A 71 4.92 -14.78 6.51
C LEU A 71 4.50 -14.32 5.10
N VAL A 72 4.91 -15.04 4.06
CA VAL A 72 4.55 -14.70 2.67
C VAL A 72 3.07 -15.00 2.38
N VAL A 73 2.58 -16.16 2.84
CA VAL A 73 1.15 -16.51 2.69
C VAL A 73 0.27 -15.51 3.45
N ALA A 74 0.61 -15.21 4.70
CA ALA A 74 -0.08 -14.20 5.50
C ALA A 74 -0.02 -12.78 4.88
N ALA A 75 1.08 -12.44 4.20
CA ALA A 75 1.17 -11.18 3.46
C ALA A 75 0.27 -11.17 2.21
N ALA A 76 0.18 -12.29 1.48
CA ALA A 76 -0.62 -12.42 0.28
C ALA A 76 -2.14 -12.31 0.55
N ASP A 77 -2.62 -12.87 1.67
CA ASP A 77 -4.02 -12.78 2.10
C ASP A 77 -4.49 -11.33 2.33
N ARG A 78 -3.55 -10.41 2.54
CA ARG A 78 -3.83 -8.98 2.74
C ARG A 78 -3.78 -8.15 1.47
N LEU A 79 -3.34 -8.72 0.36
CA LEU A 79 -3.36 -8.04 -0.93
C LEU A 79 -4.80 -7.72 -1.37
N ALA A 80 -5.73 -8.64 -1.17
CA ALA A 80 -7.14 -8.45 -1.52
C ALA A 80 -7.80 -7.26 -0.78
N PRO A 81 -7.67 -7.10 0.55
CA PRO A 81 -8.14 -5.91 1.27
C PRO A 81 -7.53 -4.58 0.81
N ILE A 82 -6.23 -4.56 0.49
CA ILE A 82 -5.53 -3.35 0.02
C ILE A 82 -6.04 -2.96 -1.36
N LEU A 83 -6.14 -3.93 -2.27
CA LEU A 83 -6.69 -3.73 -3.60
C LEU A 83 -8.15 -3.29 -3.55
N MET A 84 -8.98 -3.87 -2.68
CA MET A 84 -10.36 -3.46 -2.51
C MET A 84 -10.47 -1.97 -2.16
N THR A 85 -9.66 -1.52 -1.20
CA THR A 85 -9.65 -0.10 -0.79
C THR A 85 -9.19 0.79 -1.94
N ALA A 86 -8.09 0.42 -2.61
CA ALA A 86 -7.56 1.20 -3.73
C ALA A 86 -8.54 1.29 -4.91
N LEU A 87 -9.21 0.18 -5.26
CA LEU A 87 -10.20 0.14 -6.34
C LEU A 87 -11.44 0.96 -6.01
N VAL A 88 -12.01 0.79 -4.80
CA VAL A 88 -13.19 1.55 -4.37
C VAL A 88 -12.89 3.05 -4.36
N THR A 89 -11.77 3.47 -3.76
CA THR A 89 -11.38 4.88 -3.73
C THR A 89 -11.07 5.41 -5.13
N GLY A 90 -10.36 4.61 -5.96
CA GLY A 90 -10.05 4.98 -7.33
C GLY A 90 -11.32 5.26 -8.14
N ILE A 91 -12.27 4.32 -8.13
CA ILE A 91 -13.56 4.44 -8.83
C ILE A 91 -14.36 5.65 -8.31
N ALA A 92 -14.41 5.85 -6.99
CA ALA A 92 -15.12 6.97 -6.37
C ALA A 92 -14.57 8.34 -6.79
N LEU A 93 -13.27 8.43 -7.10
CA LEU A 93 -12.61 9.67 -7.47
C LEU A 93 -12.55 9.93 -8.99
N VAL A 94 -12.86 8.94 -9.83
CA VAL A 94 -12.96 9.10 -11.30
C VAL A 94 -13.79 10.32 -11.71
N PRO A 95 -15.03 10.54 -11.21
CA PRO A 95 -15.83 11.69 -11.64
C PRO A 95 -15.19 13.02 -11.23
N LEU A 96 -14.54 13.11 -10.07
CA LEU A 96 -13.85 14.33 -9.62
C LEU A 96 -12.67 14.66 -10.53
N LEU A 97 -11.94 13.64 -10.99
CA LEU A 97 -10.84 13.81 -11.95
C LEU A 97 -11.34 14.24 -13.32
N ALA A 98 -12.47 13.69 -13.79
CA ALA A 98 -13.05 14.01 -15.09
C ALA A 98 -13.72 15.40 -15.15
N LEU A 99 -14.25 15.87 -14.02
CA LEU A 99 -14.98 17.14 -13.92
C LEU A 99 -14.14 18.33 -13.42
N GLY A 100 -12.86 18.09 -13.10
CA GLY A 100 -11.99 19.05 -12.42
C GLY A 100 -11.79 20.41 -13.12
N GLY A 101 -11.93 20.47 -14.44
CA GLY A 101 -11.80 21.72 -15.21
C GLY A 101 -12.97 22.70 -15.10
N ARG A 102 -14.00 22.39 -14.30
CA ARG A 102 -15.19 23.24 -14.10
C ARG A 102 -15.02 24.18 -12.90
N ALA A 103 -15.67 25.34 -12.95
CA ALA A 103 -15.75 26.25 -11.81
C ALA A 103 -16.25 25.52 -10.56
N GLY A 104 -15.48 25.56 -9.48
CA GLY A 104 -15.72 24.80 -8.23
C GLY A 104 -14.83 23.55 -8.07
N GLY A 105 -14.27 23.00 -9.16
CA GLY A 105 -13.41 21.81 -9.14
C GLY A 105 -11.93 22.05 -8.81
N GLU A 106 -11.53 23.32 -8.66
CA GLU A 106 -10.13 23.75 -8.49
C GLU A 106 -9.47 23.20 -7.21
N ILE A 107 -10.29 22.85 -6.21
CA ILE A 107 -9.84 22.25 -4.95
C ILE A 107 -9.97 20.73 -5.00
N GLU A 108 -11.05 20.21 -5.57
CA GLU A 108 -11.35 18.78 -5.59
C GLU A 108 -10.46 17.98 -6.55
N GLN A 109 -10.10 18.56 -7.70
CA GLN A 109 -9.21 17.90 -8.66
C GLN A 109 -7.82 17.58 -8.08
N PRO A 110 -7.06 18.54 -7.49
CA PRO A 110 -5.77 18.23 -6.90
C PRO A 110 -5.86 17.29 -5.69
N MET A 111 -6.96 17.34 -4.93
CA MET A 111 -7.25 16.37 -3.86
C MET A 111 -7.35 14.94 -4.42
N ALA A 112 -8.17 14.74 -5.45
CA ALA A 112 -8.39 13.44 -6.08
C ALA A 112 -7.10 12.89 -6.72
N LEU A 113 -6.32 13.75 -7.38
CA LEU A 113 -5.03 13.39 -8.00
C LEU A 113 -4.03 12.84 -6.99
N VAL A 114 -3.88 13.52 -5.85
CA VAL A 114 -2.98 13.08 -4.77
C VAL A 114 -3.43 11.72 -4.23
N ILE A 115 -4.73 11.55 -3.99
CA ILE A 115 -5.26 10.30 -3.43
C ILE A 115 -5.03 9.13 -4.39
N VAL A 116 -5.40 9.29 -5.66
CA VAL A 116 -5.22 8.23 -6.66
C VAL A 116 -3.74 7.93 -6.88
N GLY A 117 -2.90 8.95 -7.04
CA GLY A 117 -1.45 8.76 -7.24
C GLY A 117 -0.75 8.07 -6.07
N GLY A 118 -1.10 8.48 -4.84
CA GLY A 118 -0.55 7.89 -3.62
C GLY A 118 -0.99 6.45 -3.43
N LEU A 119 -2.27 6.14 -3.70
CA LEU A 119 -2.79 4.78 -3.63
C LEU A 119 -2.20 3.86 -4.71
N VAL A 120 -2.07 4.33 -5.95
CA VAL A 120 -1.48 3.54 -7.03
C VAL A 120 -0.03 3.19 -6.68
N THR A 121 0.74 4.17 -6.23
CA THR A 121 2.16 3.95 -5.88
C THR A 121 2.29 3.03 -4.67
N SER A 122 1.49 3.24 -3.63
CA SER A 122 1.49 2.36 -2.45
C SER A 122 1.03 0.94 -2.78
N THR A 123 0.04 0.79 -3.65
CA THR A 123 -0.49 -0.51 -4.07
C THR A 123 0.53 -1.26 -4.93
N CYS A 124 1.14 -0.59 -5.91
CA CYS A 124 2.23 -1.16 -6.71
C CYS A 124 3.35 -1.64 -5.80
N LEU A 125 3.80 -0.82 -4.84
CA LEU A 125 4.85 -1.25 -3.92
C LEU A 125 4.42 -2.47 -3.10
N ASN A 126 3.18 -2.50 -2.61
CA ASN A 126 2.67 -3.66 -1.89
C ASN A 126 2.65 -4.92 -2.77
N LEU A 127 2.32 -4.78 -4.06
CA LEU A 127 2.46 -5.85 -5.06
C LEU A 127 3.91 -6.23 -5.37
N PHE A 128 4.90 -5.35 -5.16
CA PHE A 128 6.33 -5.68 -5.30
C PHE A 128 6.93 -6.27 -4.01
N VAL A 129 6.43 -5.87 -2.84
CA VAL A 129 6.88 -6.38 -1.55
C VAL A 129 6.55 -7.87 -1.41
N VAL A 130 5.36 -8.31 -1.85
CA VAL A 130 4.98 -9.74 -1.86
C VAL A 130 5.97 -10.62 -2.65
N PRO A 131 6.30 -10.34 -3.93
CA PRO A 131 7.25 -11.13 -4.70
C PRO A 131 8.69 -10.98 -4.21
N LEU A 132 9.09 -9.83 -3.65
CA LEU A 132 10.42 -9.68 -3.04
C LEU A 132 10.56 -10.55 -1.78
N CYS A 133 9.50 -10.65 -0.98
CA CYS A 133 9.41 -11.58 0.15
C CYS A 133 9.35 -13.04 -0.33
N TYR A 134 8.60 -13.33 -1.40
CA TYR A 134 8.54 -14.66 -2.02
C TYR A 134 9.92 -15.10 -2.52
N ALA A 135 10.64 -14.25 -3.28
CA ALA A 135 11.97 -14.56 -3.82
C ALA A 135 13.00 -14.84 -2.71
N ARG A 136 12.90 -14.16 -1.57
CA ARG A 136 13.78 -14.42 -0.41
C ARG A 136 13.38 -15.65 0.41
N ALA A 137 12.11 -16.03 0.42
CA ALA A 137 11.63 -17.25 1.10
C ALA A 137 11.84 -18.52 0.25
N VAL A 138 11.95 -18.38 -1.08
CA VAL A 138 12.13 -19.49 -2.02
C VAL A 138 13.61 -19.85 -2.25
N VAL A 139 14.59 -19.09 -1.75
CA VAL A 139 15.96 -19.63 -1.64
C VAL A 139 15.94 -20.73 -0.59
N PRO A 140 15.94 -22.02 -0.99
CA PRO A 140 15.93 -23.11 -0.04
C PRO A 140 17.32 -23.14 0.57
N SER A 141 17.43 -23.15 1.90
CA SER A 141 18.58 -23.78 2.53
C SER A 141 18.54 -25.25 2.10
N ALA A 142 19.34 -25.59 1.09
CA ALA A 142 19.41 -26.89 0.44
C ALA A 142 20.06 -27.99 1.31
N ASP A 143 19.91 -27.93 2.64
CA ASP A 143 20.62 -28.81 3.59
C ASP A 143 19.70 -29.62 4.52
N ALA A 144 18.42 -29.79 4.17
CA ALA A 144 17.52 -30.70 4.88
C ALA A 144 17.13 -31.90 4.00
N LEU A 145 18.12 -32.68 3.57
CA LEU A 145 17.90 -34.07 3.15
C LEU A 145 17.99 -34.97 4.37
N PRO A 146 16.89 -35.53 4.90
CA PRO A 146 16.97 -36.70 5.76
C PRO A 146 17.31 -37.90 4.87
N THR A 147 18.59 -38.27 4.81
CA THR A 147 19.00 -39.65 4.55
C THR A 147 18.40 -40.53 5.65
N ARG A 148 17.20 -41.05 5.40
CA ARG A 148 16.69 -42.25 6.07
C ARG A 148 16.69 -43.38 5.05
N LEU A 149 17.78 -44.14 5.06
CA LEU A 149 17.82 -45.56 4.74
C LEU A 149 18.49 -46.27 5.92
#